data_AF-A0A7C6SQ78-F1
#
_entry.id   AF-A0A7C6SQ78-F1
#
_cell.length_a   1.000
_cell.length_b   1.000
_cell.length_c   1.000
_cell.angle_alpha   90.00
_cell.angle_beta   90.00
_cell.angle_gamma   90.00
#
_symmetry.space_group_name_H-M   'P 1'
#
loop_
_entity.id
_entity.type
_entity.pdbx_description
1 polymer ?
#
loop_
_entity_poly.entity_id
_entity_poly.type
_entity_poly.pdbx_seq_one_letter_code
_entity_poly.pdbx_strand_id
1 'polypeptide(L)' 'VQELALAQGADACCISGAGPTLLAVGHAGFEPALERVMAAQYPTWRVLPLCVDMQGARVQPHPFPNGT' A
#
# COMPACT_ATOMS: atom_id res chain seq x y z
N VAL A 1 -7.70 1.68 13.86
CA VAL A 1 -7.05 1.85 12.54
C VAL A 1 -8.02 1.75 11.36
N GLN A 2 -8.89 0.73 11.27
CA GLN A 2 -9.85 0.64 10.16
C GLN A 2 -10.82 1.83 10.10
N GLU A 3 -11.47 2.17 11.21
CA GLU A 3 -12.35 3.34 11.31
C GLU A 3 -11.63 4.65 10.94
N LEU A 4 -10.35 4.74 11.27
CA LEU A 4 -9.50 5.88 10.92
C LEU A 4 -9.35 5.97 9.39
N ALA A 5 -9.07 4.87 8.71
CA ALA A 5 -8.93 4.85 7.25
C ALA A 5 -10.23 5.31 6.57
N LEU A 6 -11.37 4.81 7.02
CA LEU A 6 -12.68 5.22 6.50
C LEU A 6 -12.93 6.73 6.75
N ALA A 7 -12.62 7.23 7.95
CA ALA A 7 -12.75 8.65 8.28
C ALA A 7 -11.83 9.56 7.46
N GLN A 8 -10.75 9.04 6.87
CA GLN A 8 -9.83 9.79 5.99
C GLN A 8 -10.16 9.65 4.50
N GLY A 9 -11.31 9.07 4.14
CA GLY A 9 -11.76 8.98 2.75
C GLY A 9 -11.48 7.66 2.06
N ALA A 10 -11.12 6.60 2.79
CA ALA A 10 -11.18 5.25 2.23
C ALA A 10 -12.65 4.82 2.07
N ASP A 11 -12.96 4.23 0.91
CA ASP A 11 -14.26 3.61 0.63
C ASP A 11 -14.40 2.26 1.34
N ALA A 12 -13.28 1.54 1.49
CA ALA A 12 -13.22 0.26 2.20
C ALA A 12 -11.86 0.05 2.88
N CYS A 13 -11.85 -0.72 3.96
CA CYS A 13 -10.63 -1.15 4.63
C CYS A 13 -10.77 -2.56 5.21
N CYS A 14 -9.74 -3.39 5.07
CA CYS A 14 -9.70 -4.74 5.62
C CYS A 14 -8.29 -5.13 6.08
N ILE A 15 -8.18 -6.22 6.85
CA ILE A 15 -6.90 -6.89 7.06
C ILE A 15 -6.56 -7.67 5.79
N SER A 16 -5.35 -7.49 5.28
CA SER A 16 -4.85 -8.22 4.12
C SER A 16 -4.23 -9.55 4.55
N GLY A 17 -4.74 -10.66 4.02
CA GLY A 17 -4.31 -12.01 4.40
C GLY A 17 -4.55 -12.29 5.89
N ALA A 18 -3.51 -12.75 6.59
CA ALA A 18 -3.53 -12.96 8.04
C ALA A 18 -3.05 -11.73 8.84
N GLY A 19 -2.80 -10.60 8.17
CA GLY A 19 -2.18 -9.42 8.77
C GLY A 19 -0.65 -9.50 8.86
N PRO A 20 0.00 -8.48 9.45
CA PRO A 20 -0.57 -7.32 10.15
C PRO A 20 -1.00 -6.16 9.24
N THR A 21 -0.85 -6.29 7.92
CA THR A 21 -1.15 -5.22 6.97
C THR A 21 -2.64 -4.94 6.88
N LEU A 22 -2.99 -3.65 6.91
CA LEU A 22 -4.31 -3.17 6.52
C LEU A 22 -4.27 -2.68 5.07
N LEU A 23 -5.23 -3.12 4.27
CA LEU A 23 -5.46 -2.64 2.92
C LEU A 23 -6.63 -1.65 2.97
N ALA A 24 -6.42 -0.44 2.45
CA ALA A 24 -7.47 0.56 2.28
C ALA A 24 -7.62 0.86 0.79
N VAL A 25 -8.86 0.93 0.31
CA VAL A 25 -9.22 1.29 -1.06
C VAL A 25 -10.02 2.57 -1.00
N GLY A 26 -9.69 3.52 -1.87
CA GLY A 26 -10.33 4.82 -1.95
C GLY A 26 -10.10 5.47 -3.31
N HIS A 27 -10.72 6.63 -3.50
CA HIS A 27 -10.46 7.47 -4.66
C HIS A 27 -9.06 8.07 -4.61
N ALA A 28 -8.43 8.33 -5.76
CA ALA A 28 -7.08 8.88 -5.82
C ALA A 28 -6.95 10.18 -5.02
N GLY A 29 -5.92 10.27 -4.18
CA GLY A 29 -5.58 11.47 -3.41
C GLY A 29 -5.96 11.45 -1.92
N PHE A 30 -6.54 10.36 -1.40
CA PHE A 30 -6.82 10.21 0.04
C PHE A 30 -5.58 9.78 0.86
N GLU A 31 -4.60 9.17 0.20
CA GLU A 31 -3.40 8.57 0.79
C GLU A 31 -2.58 9.57 1.64
N PRO A 32 -2.37 10.84 1.21
CA PRO A 32 -1.62 11.81 2.01
C PRO A 32 -2.31 12.20 3.32
N ALA A 33 -3.65 12.22 3.35
CA ALA A 33 -4.39 12.47 4.58
C ALA A 33 -4.26 11.28 5.54
N LEU A 34 -4.44 10.06 5.00
CA LEU A 34 -4.27 8.82 5.76
C LEU A 34 -2.85 8.69 6.33
N GLU A 35 -1.81 8.94 5.53
CA GLU A 35 -0.41 8.90 5.95
C GLU A 35 -0.15 9.85 7.12
N ARG A 36 -0.63 11.10 7.04
CA ARG A 36 -0.45 12.10 8.10
C ARG A 36 -1.06 11.65 9.42
N VAL A 37 -2.29 11.16 9.40
CA VAL A 37 -2.98 10.74 10.64
C VAL A 37 -2.38 9.45 11.19
N MET A 38 -2.01 8.51 10.32
CA MET A 38 -1.33 7.27 10.72
C MET A 38 0.04 7.55 11.36
N ALA A 39 0.85 8.43 10.77
CA ALA A 39 2.15 8.80 11.33
C ALA A 39 2.03 9.45 12.71
N ALA A 40 0.98 10.24 12.94
CA ALA A 40 0.75 10.92 14.22
C ALA A 40 0.26 9.98 15.34
N GLN A 41 -0.61 9.02 15.03
CA GLN A 41 -1.24 8.14 16.04
C GLN A 41 -0.58 6.77 16.18
N TYR A 42 0.07 6.28 15.12
CA TYR A 42 0.64 4.96 15.01
C TYR A 42 2.06 5.06 14.42
N PRO A 43 3.04 5.60 15.15
CA PRO A 43 4.36 5.95 14.62
C PRO A 43 5.19 4.75 14.12
N THR A 44 4.80 3.52 14.46
CA THR A 44 5.43 2.29 13.96
C THR A 44 4.80 1.77 12.66
N TRP A 45 3.71 2.38 12.21
CA TRP A 45 3.00 2.02 10.99
C TRP A 45 3.47 2.88 9.82
N ARG A 46 3.50 2.28 8.63
CA ARG A 46 3.84 2.97 7.39
C ARG A 46 2.66 2.86 6.42
N VAL A 47 2.29 3.99 5.81
CA VAL A 47 1.33 4.01 4.70
C VAL A 47 2.10 3.93 3.39
N LEU A 48 1.66 3.04 2.50
CA LEU A 48 2.25 2.82 1.19
C LEU A 48 1.17 2.98 0.12
N PRO A 49 1.27 3.99 -0.75
CA PRO A 49 0.43 4.07 -1.94
C PRO A 49 0.74 2.89 -2.86
N LEU A 50 -0.30 2.16 -3.26
CA LEU A 50 -0.20 1.00 -4.15
C LEU A 50 -1.14 1.16 -5.34
N CYS A 51 -0.77 0.60 -6.47
CA CYS A 51 -1.65 0.39 -7.61
C CYS A 51 -1.92 -1.10 -7.80
N VAL A 52 -3.06 -1.43 -8.40
CA VAL A 52 -3.37 -2.82 -8.75
C VAL A 52 -2.43 -3.28 -9.84
N ASP A 53 -1.65 -4.32 -9.57
CA ASP A 53 -0.88 -5.00 -10.61
C ASP A 53 -1.78 -5.94 -11.40
N MET A 54 -1.86 -5.70 -12.72
CA MET A 54 -2.61 -6.52 -13.67
C MET A 54 -1.72 -7.48 -14.45
N GLN A 55 -0.40 -7.41 -14.26
CA GLN A 55 0.58 -8.06 -15.12
C GLN A 55 1.08 -9.39 -14.57
N GLY A 56 1.01 -9.60 -13.25
CA GLY A 56 1.54 -10.79 -12.60
C GLY A 56 3.06 -10.89 -12.75
N ALA A 57 3.60 -12.07 -12.43
CA ALA A 57 5.04 -12.32 -12.54
C ALA A 57 5.51 -12.33 -14.00
N ARG A 58 6.66 -11.70 -14.26
CA ARG A 58 7.32 -11.67 -15.58
C ARG A 58 8.76 -12.15 -15.48
N VAL A 59 9.21 -12.84 -16.53
CA VAL A 59 10.62 -13.26 -16.66
C VAL A 59 11.38 -12.16 -17.39
N GLN A 60 12.48 -11.69 -16.80
CA GLN A 60 13.43 -10.79 -17.44
C GLN A 60 14.74 -11.53 -17.75
N PRO A 61 15.37 -11.28 -18.91
CA PRO A 61 16.70 -11.81 -19.19
C PRO A 61 17.70 -11.34 -18.14
N HIS A 62 18.49 -12.27 -17.60
CA HIS A 62 19.63 -11.88 -16.77
C HIS A 62 20.66 -11.18 -17.66
N PRO A 63 21.18 -9.98 -17.30
CA PRO A 63 22.31 -9.41 -18.00
C PRO A 63 23.50 -10.32 -17.72
N PHE A 64 23.83 -11.22 -18.65
CA PHE A 64 25.16 -11.81 -18.64
C PHE A 64 26.13 -10.67 -18.94
N PRO A 65 27.12 -10.38 -18.06
CA PRO A 65 28.21 -9.51 -18.47
C PRO A 65 28.84 -10.19 -19.68
N ASN A 66 28.81 -9.52 -20.84
CA ASN A 66 29.46 -10.02 -22.05
C ASN A 66 30.90 -10.38 -21.67
N GLY A 67 31.25 -11.65 -21.90
CA GLY A 67 32.58 -12.16 -21.62
C GLY A 67 33.64 -11.28 -22.28
N THR A 68 34.65 -10.95 -21.50
CA THR A 68 35.96 -10.46 -21.96
C THR A 68 36.54 -11.34 -23.05
#